data_AF-A0A382RQU6-F1
#
_entry.id   AF-A0A382RQU6-F1
#
_cell.length_a   1.000
_cell.length_b   1.000
_cell.length_c   1.000
_cell.angle_alpha   90.00
_cell.angle_beta   90.00
_cell.angle_gamma   90.00
#
_symmetry.space_group_name_H-M   'P 1'
#
loop_
_entity.id
_entity.type
_entity.pdbx_description
1 polymer ?
#
loop_
_entity_poly.entity_id
_entity_poly.type
_entity_poly.pdbx_seq_one_letter_code
_entity_poly.pdbx_strand_id
1 'polypeptide(L)'
;KEKAKCAVCRTETEYTGIASTNSFGSPDIDTRPPQMKRSTMFAWVQRCPECGYCASDVSKATSQVASMVHSSEYIRQLADSSYPELANSFLCKALVDEISSDYARATWSLIHAAWACDDAHRDGPAKTCRSNAVGMIRKAIDFGQKIADQVGLETAIQIDLLRRVGRFSEAKKLIQTQRDTITEDIILNILTFQETLIASEDETCHTISEALPAQITPVVEPKKKWWKIW
;
A
#
# COMPACT_ATOMS: atom_id res chain seq x y z
N LYS A 1 -7.79 2.50 -23.13
CA LYS A 1 -8.99 2.96 -22.40
C LYS A 1 -10.02 1.85 -22.44
N GLU A 2 -10.75 1.64 -21.36
CA GLU A 2 -11.78 0.61 -21.24
C GLU A 2 -13.09 1.26 -20.82
N LYS A 3 -14.19 0.85 -21.42
CA LYS A 3 -15.52 1.33 -21.04
C LYS A 3 -16.08 0.45 -19.93
N ALA A 4 -16.61 1.08 -18.88
CA ALA A 4 -17.35 0.39 -17.84
C ALA A 4 -18.63 1.14 -17.51
N LYS A 5 -19.71 0.38 -17.30
CA LYS A 5 -21.01 0.90 -16.87
C LYS A 5 -21.14 0.78 -15.37
N CYS A 6 -21.31 1.89 -14.66
CA CYS A 6 -21.42 1.90 -13.21
C CYS A 6 -22.58 1.01 -12.73
N ALA A 7 -22.31 0.10 -11.79
CA ALA A 7 -23.31 -0.79 -11.22
C ALA A 7 -24.38 -0.04 -10.39
N VAL A 8 -24.03 1.14 -9.86
CA VAL A 8 -24.89 1.96 -9.00
C VAL A 8 -25.81 2.86 -9.82
N CYS A 9 -25.25 3.77 -10.63
CA CYS A 9 -26.03 4.78 -11.36
C CYS A 9 -26.25 4.47 -12.85
N ARG A 10 -25.64 3.39 -13.36
CA ARG A 10 -25.74 2.93 -14.76
C ARG A 10 -25.09 3.85 -15.80
N THR A 11 -24.38 4.90 -15.40
CA THR A 11 -23.58 5.73 -16.32
C THR A 11 -22.43 4.93 -16.93
N GLU A 12 -22.25 5.04 -18.25
CA GLU A 12 -21.09 4.50 -18.96
C GLU A 12 -19.96 5.53 -18.98
N THR A 13 -18.74 5.09 -18.65
CA THR A 13 -17.56 5.97 -18.59
C THR A 13 -16.35 5.24 -19.15
N GLU A 14 -15.45 5.98 -19.80
CA GLU A 14 -14.14 5.48 -20.22
C GLU A 14 -13.10 5.68 -19.12
N TYR A 15 -12.45 4.60 -18.73
CA TYR A 15 -11.35 4.59 -17.76
C TYR A 15 -10.02 4.36 -18.47
N THR A 16 -8.98 5.04 -18.00
CA THR A 16 -7.61 4.83 -18.48
C THR A 16 -6.99 3.65 -17.73
N GLY A 17 -6.81 2.54 -18.43
CA GLY A 17 -6.02 1.40 -17.95
C GLY A 17 -4.53 1.55 -18.28
N ILE A 18 -3.70 0.71 -17.65
CA ILE A 18 -2.25 0.64 -17.89
C ILE A 18 -1.96 -0.59 -18.75
N ALA A 19 -1.42 -0.37 -19.95
CA ALA A 19 -1.06 -1.48 -20.84
C ALA A 19 0.23 -2.18 -20.38
N SER A 20 1.21 -1.43 -19.90
CA SER A 20 2.46 -1.92 -19.34
C SER A 20 3.09 -0.86 -18.44
N THR A 21 3.78 -1.28 -17.39
CA THR A 21 4.63 -0.39 -16.58
C THR A 21 5.88 -1.11 -16.15
N ASN A 22 6.99 -0.38 -16.04
CA ASN A 22 8.22 -0.87 -15.46
C ASN A 22 8.33 -0.44 -13.99
N SER A 23 9.14 -1.15 -13.22
CA SER A 23 9.51 -0.78 -11.85
C SER A 23 11.03 -0.79 -11.74
N PHE A 24 11.64 0.39 -11.84
CA PHE A 24 13.08 0.57 -11.65
C PHE A 24 13.32 1.30 -10.34
N GLY A 25 14.21 0.77 -9.50
CA GLY A 25 14.41 1.22 -8.12
C GLY A 25 13.77 0.28 -7.09
N SER A 26 14.07 0.53 -5.82
CA SER A 26 13.53 -0.25 -4.70
C SER A 26 12.20 0.32 -4.23
N PRO A 27 11.20 -0.50 -3.88
CA PRO A 27 9.99 -0.01 -3.22
C PRO A 27 10.29 0.47 -1.79
N ASP A 28 9.38 1.28 -1.26
CA ASP A 28 9.36 1.65 0.16
C ASP A 28 9.09 0.41 1.02
N ILE A 29 9.38 0.47 2.33
CA ILE A 29 9.18 -0.67 3.24
C ILE A 29 7.70 -1.11 3.31
N ASP A 30 6.76 -0.18 3.19
CA ASP A 30 5.32 -0.46 3.07
C ASP A 30 4.92 -0.99 1.67
N THR A 31 5.90 -1.25 0.80
CA THR A 31 5.79 -1.72 -0.58
C THR A 31 5.30 -0.71 -1.61
N ARG A 32 5.25 0.59 -1.25
CA ARG A 32 4.98 1.64 -2.23
C ARG A 32 5.99 1.57 -3.37
N PRO A 33 5.54 1.48 -4.62
CA PRO A 33 6.48 1.25 -5.70
C PRO A 33 7.28 2.51 -6.08
N PRO A 34 8.40 2.33 -6.82
CA PRO A 34 9.13 3.43 -7.43
C PRO A 34 8.27 4.26 -8.39
N GLN A 35 8.73 5.48 -8.67
CA GLN A 35 7.95 6.54 -9.33
C GLN A 35 7.24 6.10 -10.62
N MET A 36 7.88 5.30 -11.48
CA MET A 36 7.28 4.87 -12.74
C MET A 36 5.97 4.10 -12.53
N LYS A 37 5.99 3.07 -11.69
CA LYS A 37 4.77 2.31 -11.35
C LYS A 37 3.85 3.13 -10.45
N ARG A 38 4.37 3.90 -9.50
CA ARG A 38 3.59 4.76 -8.61
C ARG A 38 2.74 5.79 -9.35
N SER A 39 3.27 6.37 -10.42
CA SER A 39 2.55 7.35 -11.24
C SER A 39 1.28 6.77 -11.89
N THR A 40 1.12 5.44 -11.89
CA THR A 40 -0.06 4.74 -12.40
C THR A 40 -1.19 4.53 -11.39
N MET A 41 -1.03 5.01 -10.14
CA MET A 41 -2.02 4.83 -9.07
C MET A 41 -3.43 5.29 -9.42
N PHE A 42 -3.57 6.29 -10.29
CA PHE A 42 -4.86 6.77 -10.79
C PHE A 42 -5.69 5.67 -11.48
N ALA A 43 -5.04 4.60 -11.98
CA ALA A 43 -5.69 3.48 -12.64
C ALA A 43 -5.97 2.29 -11.70
N TRP A 44 -5.54 2.34 -10.44
CA TRP A 44 -5.75 1.25 -9.47
C TRP A 44 -7.10 1.36 -8.73
N VAL A 45 -7.79 2.49 -8.92
CA VAL A 45 -9.16 2.73 -8.45
C VAL A 45 -9.93 3.43 -9.56
N GLN A 46 -11.11 2.92 -9.86
CA GLN A 46 -12.09 3.57 -10.73
C GLN A 46 -13.08 4.34 -9.87
N ARG A 47 -13.35 5.60 -10.23
CA ARG A 47 -14.38 6.44 -9.63
C ARG A 47 -15.42 6.80 -10.67
N CYS A 48 -16.68 6.46 -10.41
CA CYS A 48 -17.78 6.90 -11.26
C CYS A 48 -17.93 8.43 -11.17
N PRO A 49 -17.91 9.17 -12.30
CA PRO A 49 -18.01 10.62 -12.28
C PRO A 49 -19.38 11.13 -11.84
N GLU A 50 -20.44 10.33 -12.00
CA GLU A 50 -21.81 10.75 -11.69
C GLU A 50 -22.20 10.53 -10.23
N CYS A 51 -22.04 9.30 -9.71
CA CYS A 51 -22.44 8.99 -8.33
C CYS A 51 -21.27 8.89 -7.34
N GLY A 52 -20.02 9.02 -7.82
CA GLY A 52 -18.85 8.92 -6.96
C GLY A 52 -18.44 7.51 -6.56
N TYR A 53 -19.13 6.46 -7.02
CA TYR A 53 -18.81 5.07 -6.67
C TYR A 53 -17.36 4.70 -7.00
N CYS A 54 -16.59 4.31 -5.99
CA CYS A 54 -15.18 3.95 -6.07
C CYS A 54 -14.98 2.44 -5.89
N ALA A 55 -14.33 1.78 -6.85
CA ALA A 55 -14.04 0.35 -6.82
C ALA A 55 -12.84 0.01 -7.72
N SER A 56 -12.31 -1.22 -7.65
CA SER A 56 -11.38 -1.71 -8.68
C SER A 56 -12.07 -1.87 -10.03
N ASP A 57 -13.37 -2.16 -10.01
CA ASP A 57 -14.22 -2.31 -11.19
C ASP A 57 -15.61 -1.75 -10.85
N VAL A 58 -15.94 -0.55 -11.34
CA VAL A 58 -17.22 0.10 -11.03
C VAL A 58 -18.42 -0.61 -11.63
N SER A 59 -18.23 -1.59 -12.52
CA SER A 59 -19.31 -2.39 -13.11
C SER A 59 -19.83 -3.49 -12.19
N LYS A 60 -19.18 -3.69 -11.03
CA LYS A 60 -19.55 -4.70 -10.03
C LYS A 60 -19.92 -4.02 -8.72
N ALA A 61 -21.14 -4.23 -8.24
CA ALA A 61 -21.54 -3.83 -6.88
C ALA A 61 -22.62 -4.76 -6.35
N THR A 62 -22.64 -4.97 -5.04
CA THR A 62 -23.78 -5.56 -4.34
C THR A 62 -24.82 -4.50 -4.02
N SER A 63 -26.04 -4.90 -3.63
CA SER A 63 -27.07 -3.96 -3.17
C SER A 63 -26.63 -3.16 -1.93
N GLN A 64 -25.89 -3.80 -1.03
CA GLN A 64 -25.35 -3.16 0.16
C GLN A 64 -24.31 -2.08 -0.19
N VAL A 65 -23.43 -2.35 -1.16
CA VAL A 65 -22.47 -1.36 -1.68
C VAL A 65 -23.19 -0.19 -2.34
N ALA A 66 -24.24 -0.45 -3.12
CA ALA A 66 -25.03 0.62 -3.74
C ALA A 66 -25.64 1.54 -2.66
N SER A 67 -26.17 0.99 -1.57
CA SER A 67 -26.67 1.78 -0.43
C SER A 67 -25.54 2.57 0.27
N MET A 68 -24.36 1.97 0.42
CA MET A 68 -23.20 2.64 1.04
C MET A 68 -22.79 3.91 0.30
N VAL A 69 -22.79 3.91 -1.04
CA VAL A 69 -22.42 5.07 -1.87
C VAL A 69 -23.31 6.30 -1.61
N HIS A 70 -24.55 6.07 -1.17
CA HIS A 70 -25.50 7.14 -0.83
C HIS A 70 -25.52 7.48 0.68
N SER A 71 -24.66 6.84 1.47
CA SER A 71 -24.58 7.11 2.91
C SER A 71 -23.90 8.47 3.18
N SER A 72 -24.26 9.07 4.31
CA SER A 72 -23.65 10.34 4.71
C SER A 72 -22.15 10.22 5.00
N GLU A 73 -21.69 9.06 5.45
CA GLU A 73 -20.27 8.76 5.66
C GLU A 73 -19.49 8.79 4.35
N TYR A 74 -19.97 8.05 3.35
CA TYR A 74 -19.36 8.00 2.03
C TYR A 74 -19.30 9.36 1.35
N ILE A 75 -20.44 10.09 1.36
CA ILE A 75 -20.54 11.41 0.73
C ILE A 75 -19.60 12.40 1.40
N ARG A 76 -19.51 12.39 2.75
CA ARG A 76 -18.57 13.26 3.47
C ARG A 76 -17.13 12.93 3.13
N GLN A 77 -16.75 11.65 3.11
CA GLN A 77 -15.38 11.26 2.76
C GLN A 77 -15.04 11.68 1.33
N LEU A 78 -15.93 11.45 0.38
CA LEU A 78 -15.70 11.78 -1.02
C LEU A 78 -15.49 13.30 -1.25
N ALA A 79 -16.14 14.13 -0.43
CA ALA A 79 -16.10 15.59 -0.51
C ALA A 79 -15.04 16.23 0.41
N ASP A 80 -14.30 15.45 1.21
CA ASP A 80 -13.34 16.00 2.18
C ASP A 80 -12.10 16.56 1.47
N SER A 81 -12.03 17.89 1.37
CA SER A 81 -10.93 18.63 0.76
C SER A 81 -9.60 18.55 1.50
N SER A 82 -9.58 17.98 2.71
CA SER A 82 -8.34 17.70 3.45
C SER A 82 -7.50 16.64 2.75
N TYR A 83 -8.14 15.77 1.97
CA TYR A 83 -7.51 14.69 1.22
C TYR A 83 -7.44 15.04 -0.29
N PRO A 84 -6.36 14.65 -0.99
CA PRO A 84 -6.32 14.70 -2.44
C PRO A 84 -7.42 13.84 -3.07
N GLU A 85 -7.87 14.18 -4.28
CA GLU A 85 -8.95 13.45 -4.95
C GLU A 85 -8.68 11.96 -5.11
N LEU A 86 -7.43 11.60 -5.45
CA LEU A 86 -7.02 10.21 -5.57
C LEU A 86 -7.06 9.48 -4.21
N ALA A 87 -6.66 10.15 -3.13
CA ALA A 87 -6.75 9.60 -1.79
C ALA A 87 -8.21 9.37 -1.38
N ASN A 88 -9.11 10.33 -1.65
CA ASN A 88 -10.55 10.17 -1.43
C ASN A 88 -11.13 8.99 -2.22
N SER A 89 -10.69 8.77 -3.45
CA SER A 89 -11.12 7.62 -4.25
C SER A 89 -10.73 6.29 -3.57
N PHE A 90 -9.52 6.19 -3.03
CA PHE A 90 -9.08 5.03 -2.26
C PHE A 90 -9.76 4.88 -0.90
N LEU A 91 -10.01 5.98 -0.17
CA LEU A 91 -10.73 5.96 1.11
C LEU A 91 -12.18 5.48 0.93
N CYS A 92 -12.87 6.01 -0.09
CA CYS A 92 -14.20 5.56 -0.47
C CYS A 92 -14.19 4.09 -0.93
N LYS A 93 -13.17 3.64 -1.66
CA LYS A 93 -13.00 2.22 -1.99
C LYS A 93 -12.80 1.37 -0.73
N ALA A 94 -12.06 1.85 0.28
CA ALA A 94 -11.88 1.13 1.54
C ALA A 94 -13.22 0.88 2.26
N LEU A 95 -14.12 1.88 2.30
CA LEU A 95 -15.48 1.71 2.84
C LEU A 95 -16.28 0.65 2.09
N VAL A 96 -16.15 0.60 0.76
CA VAL A 96 -16.82 -0.38 -0.12
C VAL A 96 -16.28 -1.79 0.10
N ASP A 97 -14.95 -1.93 0.22
CA ASP A 97 -14.32 -3.22 0.48
C ASP A 97 -14.66 -3.72 1.90
N GLU A 98 -14.66 -2.83 2.89
CA GLU A 98 -15.01 -3.15 4.28
C GLU A 98 -16.46 -3.62 4.41
N ILE A 99 -17.43 -2.93 3.79
CA ILE A 99 -18.83 -3.35 3.85
C ILE A 99 -19.07 -4.67 3.10
N SER A 100 -18.19 -5.01 2.16
CA SER A 100 -18.16 -6.30 1.46
C SER A 100 -17.41 -7.39 2.25
N SER A 101 -16.98 -7.09 3.48
CA SER A 101 -16.16 -7.96 4.34
C SER A 101 -14.82 -8.36 3.71
N ASP A 102 -14.29 -7.58 2.78
CA ASP A 102 -12.95 -7.77 2.20
C ASP A 102 -11.96 -6.81 2.87
N TYR A 103 -11.60 -7.15 4.10
CA TYR A 103 -10.73 -6.34 4.95
C TYR A 103 -9.30 -6.26 4.43
N ALA A 104 -8.85 -7.28 3.69
CA ALA A 104 -7.56 -7.25 3.03
C ALA A 104 -7.51 -6.17 1.93
N ARG A 105 -8.51 -6.11 1.05
CA ARG A 105 -8.60 -5.05 0.03
C ARG A 105 -8.88 -3.68 0.64
N ALA A 106 -9.66 -3.62 1.72
CA ALA A 106 -9.87 -2.37 2.46
C ALA A 106 -8.55 -1.83 3.02
N THR A 107 -7.71 -2.70 3.59
CA THR A 107 -6.37 -2.34 4.09
C THR A 107 -5.51 -1.74 2.98
N TRP A 108 -5.38 -2.41 1.85
CA TRP A 108 -4.59 -1.91 0.72
C TRP A 108 -5.12 -0.58 0.19
N SER A 109 -6.44 -0.40 0.16
CA SER A 109 -7.04 0.88 -0.21
C SER A 109 -6.65 2.00 0.75
N LEU A 110 -6.61 1.75 2.06
CA LEU A 110 -6.13 2.72 3.06
C LEU A 110 -4.64 3.04 2.90
N ILE A 111 -3.80 2.02 2.62
CA ILE A 111 -2.37 2.20 2.34
C ILE A 111 -2.17 3.06 1.08
N HIS A 112 -2.89 2.76 0.00
CA HIS A 112 -2.83 3.54 -1.24
C HIS A 112 -3.30 4.99 -1.04
N ALA A 113 -4.31 5.22 -0.19
CA ALA A 113 -4.72 6.56 0.18
C ALA A 113 -3.58 7.32 0.91
N ALA A 114 -2.84 6.66 1.79
CA ALA A 114 -1.68 7.25 2.46
C ALA A 114 -0.58 7.63 1.43
N TRP A 115 -0.31 6.78 0.45
CA TRP A 115 0.65 7.06 -0.62
C TRP A 115 0.24 8.24 -1.50
N ALA A 116 -1.04 8.34 -1.85
CA ALA A 116 -1.58 9.49 -2.59
C ALA A 116 -1.48 10.78 -1.76
N CYS A 117 -1.62 10.72 -0.44
CA CYS A 117 -1.37 11.85 0.45
C CYS A 117 0.11 12.24 0.50
N ASP A 118 1.03 11.26 0.56
CA ASP A 118 2.48 11.52 0.51
C ASP A 118 2.87 12.24 -0.80
N ASP A 119 2.40 11.77 -1.96
CA ASP A 119 2.68 12.41 -3.26
C ASP A 119 2.12 13.83 -3.37
N ALA A 120 1.08 14.14 -2.59
CA ALA A 120 0.47 15.47 -2.53
C ALA A 120 0.96 16.31 -1.33
N HIS A 121 1.97 15.82 -0.58
CA HIS A 121 2.52 16.48 0.61
C HIS A 121 1.46 16.80 1.68
N ARG A 122 0.57 15.83 1.96
CA ARG A 122 -0.50 15.92 2.97
C ARG A 122 -0.21 15.01 4.16
N ASP A 123 0.74 15.41 5.01
CA ASP A 123 1.29 14.56 6.08
C ASP A 123 0.24 14.11 7.11
N GLY A 124 -0.61 15.03 7.59
CA GLY A 124 -1.68 14.71 8.55
C GLY A 124 -2.64 13.65 8.00
N PRO A 125 -3.28 13.89 6.84
CA PRO A 125 -4.06 12.90 6.11
C PRO A 125 -3.35 11.56 5.89
N ALA A 126 -2.06 11.58 5.50
CA ALA A 126 -1.28 10.36 5.31
C ALA A 126 -1.16 9.55 6.61
N LYS A 127 -0.91 10.20 7.76
CA LYS A 127 -0.87 9.56 9.08
C LYS A 127 -2.22 8.98 9.49
N THR A 128 -3.32 9.67 9.18
CA THR A 128 -4.68 9.16 9.42
C THR A 128 -4.94 7.90 8.60
N CYS A 129 -4.62 7.91 7.30
CA CYS A 129 -4.76 6.73 6.44
C CYS A 129 -3.97 5.53 6.97
N ARG A 130 -2.71 5.73 7.40
CA ARG A 130 -1.89 4.67 7.99
C ARG A 130 -2.46 4.13 9.30
N SER A 131 -2.93 5.02 10.17
CA SER A 131 -3.57 4.61 11.44
C SER A 131 -4.81 3.75 11.20
N ASN A 132 -5.63 4.13 10.23
CA ASN A 132 -6.79 3.36 9.81
C ASN A 132 -6.38 2.01 9.20
N ALA A 133 -5.33 1.98 8.37
CA ALA A 133 -4.80 0.75 7.79
C ALA A 133 -4.35 -0.25 8.88
N VAL A 134 -3.67 0.22 9.94
CA VAL A 134 -3.28 -0.64 11.08
C VAL A 134 -4.52 -1.25 11.76
N GLY A 135 -5.58 -0.47 11.95
CA GLY A 135 -6.85 -0.97 12.46
C GLY A 135 -7.50 -2.01 11.53
N MET A 136 -7.44 -1.77 10.22
CA MET A 136 -7.99 -2.68 9.21
C MET A 136 -7.21 -4.00 9.11
N ILE A 137 -5.88 -3.97 9.28
CA ILE A 137 -5.05 -5.19 9.38
C ILE A 137 -5.52 -6.07 10.53
N ARG A 138 -5.77 -5.47 11.71
CA ARG A 138 -6.32 -6.23 12.86
C ARG A 138 -7.64 -6.90 12.49
N LYS A 139 -8.55 -6.14 11.87
CA LYS A 139 -9.84 -6.66 11.41
C LYS A 139 -9.67 -7.78 10.38
N ALA A 140 -8.75 -7.65 9.43
CA ALA A 140 -8.44 -8.71 8.46
C ALA A 140 -7.98 -10.00 9.15
N ILE A 141 -7.05 -9.90 10.10
CA ILE A 141 -6.56 -11.03 10.90
C ILE A 141 -7.69 -11.70 11.67
N ASP A 142 -8.55 -10.92 12.35
CA ASP A 142 -9.68 -11.44 13.14
C ASP A 142 -10.68 -12.25 12.29
N PHE A 143 -10.74 -11.95 10.98
CA PHE A 143 -11.57 -12.65 10.00
C PHE A 143 -10.79 -13.64 9.12
N GLY A 144 -9.54 -13.97 9.49
CA GLY A 144 -8.71 -14.97 8.81
C GLY A 144 -8.22 -14.56 7.42
N GLN A 145 -8.21 -13.25 7.12
CA GLN A 145 -7.69 -12.71 5.87
C GLN A 145 -6.23 -12.26 6.03
N LYS A 146 -5.46 -12.40 4.96
CA LYS A 146 -4.06 -11.94 4.88
C LYS A 146 -3.97 -10.78 3.90
N ILE A 147 -3.11 -9.81 4.18
CA ILE A 147 -2.80 -8.72 3.23
C ILE A 147 -1.58 -9.03 2.36
N ALA A 148 -0.79 -10.03 2.73
CA ALA A 148 0.37 -10.49 1.96
C ALA A 148 0.54 -12.01 2.04
N ASP A 149 0.95 -12.63 0.93
CA ASP A 149 1.20 -14.09 0.87
C ASP A 149 2.57 -14.47 1.43
N GLN A 150 3.58 -13.60 1.26
CA GLN A 150 4.93 -13.82 1.77
C GLN A 150 4.93 -13.78 3.31
N VAL A 151 5.48 -14.83 3.92
CA VAL A 151 5.62 -14.93 5.38
C VAL A 151 6.39 -13.72 5.92
N GLY A 152 5.83 -13.07 6.93
CA GLY A 152 6.43 -11.92 7.60
C GLY A 152 6.30 -10.57 6.87
N LEU A 153 5.89 -10.54 5.59
CA LEU A 153 5.71 -9.28 4.86
C LEU A 153 4.58 -8.43 5.44
N GLU A 154 3.45 -9.04 5.81
CA GLU A 154 2.36 -8.36 6.52
C GLU A 154 2.85 -7.70 7.82
N THR A 155 3.67 -8.43 8.60
CA THR A 155 4.28 -7.90 9.83
C THR A 155 5.19 -6.71 9.53
N ALA A 156 6.06 -6.81 8.52
CA ALA A 156 6.97 -5.73 8.14
C ALA A 156 6.21 -4.47 7.70
N ILE A 157 5.14 -4.62 6.92
CA ILE A 157 4.25 -3.51 6.52
C ILE A 157 3.59 -2.90 7.75
N GLN A 158 3.01 -3.70 8.65
CA GLN A 158 2.31 -3.18 9.82
C GLN A 158 3.25 -2.39 10.75
N ILE A 159 4.49 -2.84 10.92
CA ILE A 159 5.51 -2.13 11.71
C ILE A 159 5.84 -0.79 11.05
N ASP A 160 5.99 -0.74 9.73
CA ASP A 160 6.31 0.51 9.03
C ASP A 160 5.16 1.51 9.17
N LEU A 161 3.92 1.04 9.02
CA LEU A 161 2.73 1.87 9.22
C LEU A 161 2.67 2.44 10.65
N LEU A 162 2.92 1.62 11.67
CA LEU A 162 2.98 2.05 13.08
C LEU A 162 4.10 3.07 13.32
N ARG A 163 5.28 2.82 12.78
CA ARG A 163 6.45 3.69 12.89
C ARG A 163 6.20 5.06 12.25
N ARG A 164 5.67 5.08 11.02
CA ARG A 164 5.38 6.33 10.26
C ARG A 164 4.25 7.18 10.86
N VAL A 165 3.54 6.67 11.86
CA VAL A 165 2.55 7.44 12.65
C VAL A 165 2.99 7.70 14.09
N GLY A 166 4.24 7.41 14.44
CA GLY A 166 4.80 7.66 15.77
C GLY A 166 4.39 6.66 16.85
N ARG A 167 3.75 5.55 16.48
CA ARG A 167 3.30 4.49 17.43
C ARG A 167 4.44 3.50 17.71
N PHE A 168 5.60 4.03 18.11
CA PHE A 168 6.85 3.28 18.27
C PHE A 168 6.77 2.13 19.28
N SER A 169 6.09 2.34 20.41
CA SER A 169 5.93 1.31 21.44
C SER A 169 5.15 0.10 20.92
N GLU A 170 4.14 0.32 20.09
CA GLU A 170 3.35 -0.75 19.46
C GLU A 170 4.15 -1.46 18.38
N ALA A 171 4.88 -0.71 17.55
CA ALA A 171 5.78 -1.27 16.54
C ALA A 171 6.83 -2.19 17.18
N LYS A 172 7.48 -1.73 18.27
CA LYS A 172 8.47 -2.51 19.02
C LYS A 172 7.87 -3.80 19.60
N LYS A 173 6.68 -3.71 20.20
CA LYS A 173 5.98 -4.88 20.74
C LYS A 173 5.64 -5.90 19.65
N LEU A 174 5.23 -5.42 18.48
CA LEU A 174 4.92 -6.27 17.34
C LEU A 174 6.15 -7.05 16.85
N ILE A 175 7.31 -6.38 16.76
CA ILE A 175 8.58 -7.03 16.43
C ILE A 175 8.92 -8.11 17.45
N GLN A 176 8.89 -7.77 18.74
CA GLN A 176 9.18 -8.74 19.82
C GLN A 176 8.26 -9.97 19.80
N THR A 177 7.01 -9.81 19.36
CA THR A 177 6.04 -10.89 19.32
C THR A 177 6.20 -11.78 18.09
N GLN A 178 6.59 -11.20 16.94
CA GLN A 178 6.55 -11.89 15.64
C GLN A 178 7.92 -12.29 15.10
N ARG A 179 9.02 -11.74 15.62
CA ARG A 179 10.37 -11.97 15.06
C ARG A 179 10.72 -13.46 14.97
N ASP A 180 10.40 -14.25 16.01
CA ASP A 180 10.74 -15.68 16.07
C ASP A 180 9.88 -16.55 15.13
N THR A 181 8.78 -16.02 14.59
CA THR A 181 7.92 -16.74 13.62
C THR A 181 8.38 -16.52 12.18
N ILE A 182 9.34 -15.62 11.94
CA ILE A 182 9.78 -15.20 10.62
C ILE A 182 11.13 -15.83 10.30
N THR A 183 11.20 -16.59 9.21
CA THR A 183 12.41 -17.29 8.77
C THR A 183 13.07 -16.68 7.54
N GLU A 184 12.38 -15.77 6.85
CA GLU A 184 12.87 -15.15 5.61
C GLU A 184 13.92 -14.07 5.91
N ASP A 185 15.17 -14.29 5.47
CA ASP A 185 16.31 -13.39 5.74
C ASP A 185 16.05 -11.94 5.32
N ILE A 186 15.40 -11.75 4.16
CA ILE A 186 15.04 -10.42 3.66
C ILE A 186 14.12 -9.71 4.66
N ILE A 187 13.13 -10.41 5.21
CA ILE A 187 12.20 -9.83 6.19
C ILE A 187 12.92 -9.57 7.51
N LEU A 188 13.77 -10.49 7.98
CA LEU A 188 14.56 -10.30 9.21
C LEU A 188 15.50 -9.09 9.12
N ASN A 189 16.09 -8.83 7.95
CA ASN A 189 16.87 -7.63 7.68
C ASN A 189 16.01 -6.36 7.75
N ILE A 190 14.82 -6.38 7.13
CA ILE A 190 13.84 -5.29 7.22
C ILE A 190 13.44 -5.02 8.68
N LEU A 191 13.14 -6.07 9.46
CA LEU A 191 12.78 -5.90 10.88
C LEU A 191 13.92 -5.30 11.70
N THR A 192 15.15 -5.75 11.49
CA THR A 192 16.34 -5.24 12.19
C THR A 192 16.60 -3.76 11.84
N PHE A 193 16.43 -3.39 10.58
CA PHE A 193 16.50 -2.00 10.15
C PHE A 193 15.40 -1.15 10.80
N GLN A 194 14.15 -1.62 10.76
CA GLN A 194 13.03 -0.92 11.39
C GLN A 194 13.19 -0.78 12.92
N GLU A 195 13.78 -1.75 13.62
CA GLU A 195 14.13 -1.59 15.06
C GLU A 195 15.05 -0.39 15.31
N THR A 196 16.02 -0.16 14.41
CA THR A 196 16.95 0.98 14.49
C THR A 196 16.22 2.31 14.25
N LEU A 197 15.32 2.35 13.27
CA LEU A 197 14.49 3.52 12.99
C LEU A 197 13.53 3.82 14.15
N ILE A 198 12.90 2.79 14.72
CA ILE A 198 12.01 2.93 15.88
C ILE A 198 12.78 3.44 17.11
N ALA A 199 14.00 2.95 17.34
CA ALA A 199 14.83 3.39 18.47
C ALA A 199 15.29 4.86 18.37
N SER A 200 15.34 5.39 17.15
CA SER A 200 15.66 6.80 16.87
C SER A 200 14.42 7.67 16.64
N GLU A 201 13.21 7.12 16.86
CA GLU A 201 11.93 7.78 16.63
C GLU A 201 11.78 8.35 15.20
N ASP A 202 12.35 7.67 14.21
CA ASP A 202 12.28 8.06 12.81
C ASP A 202 10.91 7.68 12.22
N GLU A 203 10.12 8.68 11.81
CA GLU A 203 8.82 8.53 11.13
C GLU A 203 8.90 8.66 9.60
N THR A 204 10.09 8.91 9.05
CA THR A 204 10.30 9.21 7.63
C THR A 204 10.18 7.95 6.76
N CYS A 205 10.05 8.16 5.46
CA CYS A 205 9.95 7.09 4.49
C CYS A 205 11.32 6.47 4.22
N HIS A 206 11.36 5.13 4.18
CA HIS A 206 12.57 4.35 3.87
C HIS A 206 12.24 3.23 2.88
N THR A 207 13.26 2.76 2.17
CA THR A 207 13.18 1.74 1.13
C THR A 207 13.61 0.37 1.62
N ILE A 208 13.13 -0.69 0.95
CA ILE A 208 13.59 -2.05 1.21
C ILE A 208 15.10 -2.17 0.97
N SER A 209 15.67 -1.43 0.02
CA SER A 209 17.10 -1.52 -0.29
C SER A 209 18.00 -1.01 0.82
N GLU A 210 17.54 -0.02 1.60
CA GLU A 210 18.30 0.50 2.75
C GLU A 210 18.40 -0.53 3.88
N ALA A 211 17.43 -1.43 3.97
CA ALA A 211 17.45 -2.51 4.95
C ALA A 211 18.34 -3.70 4.56
N LEU A 212 18.75 -3.80 3.29
CA LEU A 212 19.51 -4.94 2.78
C LEU A 212 21.02 -4.70 2.85
N PRO A 213 21.82 -5.72 3.23
CA PRO A 213 23.27 -5.60 3.17
C PRO A 213 23.71 -5.32 1.73
N ALA A 214 24.73 -4.47 1.57
CA ALA A 214 25.31 -4.17 0.27
C ALA A 214 25.72 -5.49 -0.42
N GLN A 215 25.17 -5.75 -1.61
CA GLN A 215 25.57 -6.92 -2.39
C GLN A 215 27.07 -6.79 -2.68
N ILE A 216 27.86 -7.72 -2.15
CA ILE A 216 29.26 -7.86 -2.54
C ILE A 216 29.24 -8.25 -4.02
N THR A 217 29.51 -7.31 -4.91
CA THR A 217 29.81 -7.65 -6.30
C THR A 217 31.05 -8.54 -6.30
N PRO A 218 31.00 -9.78 -6.83
CA PRO A 218 32.22 -10.56 -6.97
C PRO A 218 33.18 -9.75 -7.86
N VAL A 219 34.35 -9.42 -7.32
CA VAL A 219 35.45 -8.86 -8.10
C VAL A 219 35.81 -9.90 -9.14
N VAL A 220 35.39 -9.69 -10.38
CA VAL A 220 35.86 -10.49 -11.50
C VAL A 220 37.31 -10.11 -11.72
N GLU A 221 38.23 -10.88 -11.16
CA GLU A 221 39.65 -10.75 -11.48
C GLU A 221 39.82 -10.86 -13.01
N PRO A 222 40.53 -9.92 -13.65
CA PRO A 222 40.76 -10.00 -15.08
C PRO A 222 41.59 -11.25 -15.36
N LYS A 223 41.01 -12.20 -16.12
CA LYS A 223 41.72 -13.39 -16.60
C LYS A 223 43.00 -12.96 -17.30
N LYS A 224 44.15 -13.31 -16.71
CA LYS A 224 45.46 -13.16 -17.34
C LYS A 224 45.43 -13.86 -18.70
N LYS A 225 45.56 -13.09 -19.79
CA LYS A 225 45.74 -13.61 -21.14
C LYS A 225 47.08 -14.35 -21.18
N TRP A 226 47.04 -15.68 -21.21
CA TRP A 226 48.19 -16.49 -21.57
C TRP A 226 48.25 -16.55 -23.10
N TRP A 227 49.26 -15.90 -23.67
CA TRP A 227 49.67 -16.12 -25.06
C TRP A 227 50.69 -17.27 -25.10
N LYS A 228 50.40 -18.33 -25.86
CA LYS A 228 51.33 -19.34 -26.39
C LYS A 228 50.67 -19.85 -27.68
N ILE A 229 51.14 -19.59 -28.92
CA ILE A 229 52.39 -20.04 -29.57
C ILE A 229 52.65 -21.50 -29.14
N TRP A 230 52.28 -22.54 -29.88
CA TRP A 230 52.47 -22.88 -31.29
C TRP A 230 51.33 -23.78 -31.77
#